data_AF-A0A7K4HK70-F1
#
_entry.id   AF-A0A7K4HK70-F1
#
_cell.length_a   1.000
_cell.length_b   1.000
_cell.length_c   1.000
_cell.angle_alpha   90.00
_cell.angle_beta   90.00
_cell.angle_gamma   90.00
#
_symmetry.space_group_name_H-M   'P 1'
#
loop_
_entity.id
_entity.type
_entity.pdbx_description
1 polymer ?
#
loop_
_entity_poly.entity_id
_entity_poly.type
_entity_poly.pdbx_seq_one_letter_code
_entity_poly.pdbx_strand_id
1 'polypeptide(L)' 'KGDITNGGSIHGEGIIQTEGSFTNNGVVDINEGAIYADTGVFNGGGGVAFNVAYATDLISITVPGTGIPIWQKISWREVY' A
#
# COMPACT_ATOMS: atom_id res chain seq x y z
N LYS A 1 -2.18 -13.74 0.54
CA LYS A 1 -3.05 -13.36 1.68
C LYS A 1 -2.44 -13.86 2.97
N GLY A 2 -1.90 -12.97 3.78
CA GLY A 2 -1.30 -13.31 5.06
C GLY A 2 -0.95 -12.05 5.81
N ASP A 3 -1.08 -12.09 7.13
CA ASP A 3 -0.77 -10.95 7.97
C ASP A 3 0.75 -10.70 7.99
N ILE A 4 1.15 -9.43 8.05
CA ILE A 4 2.55 -9.02 8.19
C ILE A 4 2.73 -8.47 9.60
N THR A 5 3.70 -9.00 10.34
CA THR A 5 4.11 -8.45 11.63
C THR A 5 5.55 -7.98 11.56
N ASN A 6 5.78 -6.68 11.74
CA ASN A 6 7.10 -6.10 11.91
C ASN A 6 7.47 -6.06 13.40
N GLY A 7 8.51 -6.79 13.80
CA GLY A 7 9.13 -6.72 15.13
C GLY A 7 10.47 -6.00 15.16
N GLY A 8 10.96 -5.49 14.02
CA GLY A 8 12.29 -4.90 13.88
C GLY A 8 12.27 -3.58 13.12
N SER A 9 13.33 -3.30 12.37
CA SER A 9 13.44 -2.08 11.56
C SER A 9 13.27 -2.41 10.08
N ILE A 10 12.34 -1.73 9.43
CA ILE A 10 12.13 -1.77 7.98
C ILE A 10 12.56 -0.41 7.42
N HIS A 11 13.49 -0.43 6.46
CA HIS A 11 13.86 0.72 5.66
C HIS A 11 13.76 0.36 4.18
N GLY A 12 13.15 1.22 3.38
CA GLY A 12 13.06 1.00 1.93
C GLY A 12 12.32 2.09 1.18
N GLU A 13 12.25 1.89 -0.13
CA GLU A 13 11.53 2.72 -1.09
C GLU A 13 10.48 1.84 -1.78
N GLY A 14 9.24 2.31 -1.93
CA GLY A 14 8.14 1.54 -2.54
C GLY A 14 7.03 1.05 -1.60
N ILE A 15 6.30 0.01 -2.00
CA ILE A 15 5.02 -0.38 -1.36
C ILE A 15 5.16 -1.69 -0.57
N ILE A 16 4.85 -1.63 0.72
CA ILE A 16 4.59 -2.83 1.54
C ILE A 16 3.12 -3.19 1.36
N GLN A 17 2.83 -4.34 0.75
CA GLN A 17 1.47 -4.74 0.43
C GLN A 17 1.06 -6.04 1.12
N THR A 18 -0.09 -6.02 1.80
CA THR A 18 -0.83 -7.21 2.22
C THR A 18 -2.34 -7.01 2.02
N GLU A 19 -3.04 -8.10 1.72
CA GLU A 19 -4.52 -8.15 1.71
C GLU A 19 -5.10 -8.61 3.06
N GLY A 20 -4.27 -8.61 4.10
CA GLY A 20 -4.66 -8.91 5.49
C GLY A 20 -4.24 -7.78 6.42
N SER A 21 -3.84 -8.14 7.63
CA SER A 21 -3.45 -7.19 8.68
C SER A 21 -1.95 -6.87 8.62
N PHE A 22 -1.58 -5.61 8.79
CA PHE A 22 -0.21 -5.17 9.03
C PHE A 22 -0.07 -4.72 10.48
N THR A 23 0.83 -5.35 11.25
CA THR A 23 1.13 -4.97 12.63
C THR A 23 2.56 -4.49 12.74
N ASN A 24 2.76 -3.25 13.21
CA ASN A 24 4.08 -2.68 13.46
C ASN A 24 4.37 -2.55 14.96
N ASN A 25 5.38 -3.28 15.42
CA ASN A 25 5.96 -3.21 16.77
C ASN A 25 7.35 -2.57 16.80
N GLY A 26 7.87 -2.14 15.64
CA GLY A 26 9.23 -1.60 15.50
C GLY A 26 9.27 -0.31 14.69
N VAL A 27 10.37 -0.09 13.98
CA VAL A 27 10.60 1.11 13.15
C VAL A 27 10.23 0.80 11.71
N VAL A 28 9.53 1.74 11.09
CA VAL A 28 9.26 1.72 9.65
C VAL A 28 9.64 3.09 9.12
N ASP A 29 10.63 3.10 8.23
CA ASP A 29 11.12 4.28 7.52
C ASP A 29 11.03 4.01 6.02
N ILE A 30 9.96 4.53 5.40
CA ILE A 30 9.75 4.39 3.96
C ILE A 30 9.91 5.76 3.33
N ASN A 31 10.98 5.90 2.55
CA ASN A 31 11.24 7.09 1.75
C ASN A 31 10.61 6.86 0.39
N GLU A 32 9.56 7.61 0.06
CA GLU A 32 8.83 7.48 -1.21
C GLU A 32 8.10 6.15 -1.37
N GLY A 33 7.07 5.95 -0.56
CA GLY A 33 6.33 4.70 -0.60
C GLY A 33 5.01 4.68 0.15
N ALA A 34 4.46 3.48 0.33
CA ALA A 34 3.18 3.28 0.99
C ALA A 34 3.09 1.93 1.70
N ILE A 35 2.18 1.84 2.66
CA ILE A 35 1.76 0.57 3.24
C ILE A 35 0.30 0.37 2.83
N TYR A 36 0.04 -0.70 2.09
CA TYR A 36 -1.30 -1.13 1.71
C TYR A 36 -1.67 -2.37 2.51
N ALA A 37 -2.69 -2.23 3.38
CA ALA A 37 -3.22 -3.29 4.22
C ALA A 37 -4.73 -3.10 4.40
N ASP A 38 -5.46 -4.18 4.68
CA ASP A 38 -6.89 -4.11 5.00
C ASP A 38 -7.09 -3.53 6.42
N THR A 39 -6.21 -3.89 7.34
CA THR A 39 -6.15 -3.32 8.69
C THR A 39 -4.70 -3.07 9.09
N GLY A 40 -4.43 -1.92 9.71
CA GLY A 40 -3.10 -1.56 10.22
C GLY A 40 -3.13 -1.33 11.72
N VAL A 41 -2.30 -2.05 12.48
CA VAL A 41 -2.05 -1.82 13.91
C VAL A 41 -0.64 -1.29 14.09
N PHE A 42 -0.52 -0.07 14.62
CA PHE A 42 0.76 0.60 14.83
C PHE A 42 0.97 0.83 16.31
N ASN A 43 1.83 0.02 16.93
CA ASN A 43 2.09 0.09 18.36
C ASN A 43 3.18 1.13 18.72
N GLY A 44 3.84 1.72 17.72
CA GLY A 44 4.91 2.71 17.90
C GLY A 44 6.19 2.07 18.46
N GLY A 45 7.24 1.98 17.64
CA GLY A 45 8.50 1.39 18.07
C GLY A 45 9.29 2.32 19.00
N GLY A 46 9.35 1.99 20.28
CA GLY A 46 10.49 2.23 21.18
C GLY A 46 11.21 3.59 21.14
N GLY A 47 10.52 4.70 20.84
CA GLY A 47 11.11 6.05 20.87
C GLY A 47 11.64 6.61 19.53
N VAL A 48 11.31 6.02 18.38
CA VAL A 48 11.73 6.53 17.06
C VAL A 48 10.55 6.70 16.11
N ALA A 49 10.65 7.72 15.25
CA ALA A 49 9.58 8.16 14.37
C ALA A 49 9.10 7.05 13.43
N PHE A 50 7.78 6.87 13.37
CA PHE A 50 7.12 6.20 12.26
C PHE A 50 7.03 7.22 11.12
N ASN A 51 7.90 7.09 10.13
CA ASN A 51 7.92 7.97 8.96
C ASN A 51 7.60 7.14 7.71
N VAL A 52 6.36 7.29 7.24
CA VAL A 52 5.99 6.90 5.88
C VAL A 52 5.89 8.20 5.10
N ALA A 53 6.93 8.50 4.33
CA ALA A 53 6.91 9.62 3.42
C ALA A 53 6.26 9.18 2.11
N TYR A 54 5.04 9.66 1.87
CA TYR A 54 4.43 9.53 0.57
C TYR A 54 5.21 10.38 -0.43
N ALA A 55 5.61 9.78 -1.54
CA ALA A 55 6.14 10.53 -2.67
C ALA A 55 4.99 11.37 -3.25
N THR A 56 5.00 12.68 -3.00
CA THR A 56 3.97 13.60 -3.48
C THR A 56 3.89 13.62 -5.01
N ASP A 57 5.01 13.33 -5.68
CA ASP A 57 5.09 13.23 -7.14
C ASP A 57 4.29 12.03 -7.69
N LEU A 58 4.00 11.02 -6.86
CA LEU A 58 3.23 9.83 -7.24
C LEU A 58 1.73 9.99 -6.98
N ILE A 59 1.26 11.09 -6.36
CA ILE A 59 -0.15 11.26 -5.95
C ILE A 59 -1.15 11.24 -7.11
N SER A 60 -0.70 11.65 -8.30
CA SER A 60 -1.54 11.77 -9.51
C SER A 60 -1.28 10.66 -10.52
N ILE A 61 -0.39 9.71 -10.20
CA ILE A 61 -0.08 8.60 -11.10
C ILE A 61 -1.15 7.53 -10.92
N THR A 62 -1.95 7.32 -11.96
CA THR A 62 -2.91 6.22 -12.00
C THR A 62 -2.16 4.91 -12.18
N VAL A 63 -2.15 4.05 -11.16
CA VAL A 63 -1.59 2.69 -11.27
C VAL A 63 -2.60 1.79 -11.99
N PRO A 64 -2.27 1.27 -13.19
CA PRO A 64 -3.18 0.40 -13.94
C PRO A 64 -3.56 -0.84 -13.12
N GLY A 65 -4.86 -1.14 -13.03
CA GLY A 65 -5.39 -2.24 -12.22
C GLY A 65 -5.84 -1.86 -10.80
N THR A 66 -5.73 -0.58 -10.43
CA THR A 66 -6.31 -0.04 -9.18
C THR A 66 -7.46 0.92 -9.51
N GLY A 67 -8.59 0.83 -8.80
CA GLY A 67 -9.79 1.65 -9.04
C GLY A 67 -11.11 0.85 -9.02
N ILE A 68 -12.24 1.53 -9.21
CA ILE A 68 -13.57 0.89 -9.29
C ILE A 68 -13.62 0.07 -10.59
N PRO A 69 -14.01 -1.21 -10.56
CA PRO A 69 -14.20 -1.99 -11.77
C PRO A 69 -15.32 -1.37 -12.62
N ILE A 70 -14.95 -0.75 -13.73
CA ILE A 70 -15.89 -0.22 -14.71
C ILE A 70 -16.12 -1.25 -15.82
N TRP A 71 -17.36 -1.71 -15.96
CA TRP A 71 -17.78 -2.51 -17.11
C TRP A 71 -17.99 -1.59 -18.32
N GLN A 72 -16.93 -1.36 -19.09
CA GLN A 72 -17.01 -0.58 -20.32
C GLN A 72 -17.29 -1.52 -21.49
N LYS A 73 -18.42 -1.33 -22.21
CA LYS A 73 -18.64 -2.01 -23.50
C LYS A 73 -17.62 -1.49 -24.51
N ILE A 74 -16.62 -2.32 -24.85
CA ILE A 74 -15.47 -1.91 -25.68
C ILE A 74 -15.81 -1.95 -27.18
N SER A 75 -16.82 -2.74 -27.57
CA SER A 75 -17.47 -2.66 -28.87
C SER A 75 -18.75 -3.49 -28.88
N TRP A 76 -19.70 -3.11 -29.75
CA TRP A 76 -20.80 -3.98 -30.16
C TRP A 76 -20.74 -4.12 -31.68
N ARG A 77 -21.05 -5.32 -32.18
CA ARG A 77 -21.32 -5.55 -33.60
C ARG A 77 -22.57 -6.39 -33.71
N GLU A 78 -23.55 -5.89 -34.44
CA GLU A 78 -24.74 -6.65 -34.82
C GLU A 78 -24.34 -7.62 -35.95
N VAL A 79 -24.65 -8.91 -35.77
CA VAL A 79 -24.46 -9.94 -36.80
C VAL A 79 -25.83 -10.13 -37.46
N TYR A 80 -25.93 -9.76 -38.74
CA TYR A 80 -27.08 -10.08 -39.59
C TYR A 80 -26.97 -11.50 -40.11
#